data_AF-A0A925UHE2-F1
#
_entry.id   AF-A0A925UHE2-F1
#
_cell.length_a   1.000
_cell.length_b   1.000
_cell.length_c   1.000
_cell.angle_alpha   90.00
_cell.angle_beta   90.00
_cell.angle_gamma   90.00
#
_symmetry.space_group_name_H-M   'P 1'
#
loop_
_entity.id
_entity.type
_entity.pdbx_description
1 polymer ?
#
loop_
_entity_poly.entity_id
_entity_poly.type
_entity_poly.pdbx_seq_one_letter_code
_entity_poly.pdbx_strand_id
1 'polypeptide(L)' 'AQLRRRAHRIVWLNPLLRFDGFEPRAAGVRALLPNVDRFLPVHNLASLADLGKALRATSVAPSSLLA' A
#
# COMPACT_ATOMS: atom_id res chain seq x y z
N ALA A 1 -9.77 -14.02 1.63
CA ALA A 1 -8.71 -13.16 2.20
C ALA A 1 -7.54 -13.96 2.80
N GLN A 2 -6.87 -14.84 2.05
CA GLN A 2 -5.74 -15.64 2.56
C GLN A 2 -4.46 -14.80 2.75
N LEU A 3 -4.24 -13.83 1.86
CA LEU A 3 -3.08 -12.94 1.91
C LEU A 3 -3.06 -12.10 3.20
N ARG A 4 -4.21 -11.52 3.58
CA ARG A 4 -4.38 -10.74 4.82
C ARG A 4 -4.14 -11.54 6.10
N ARG A 5 -4.31 -12.86 6.06
CA ARG A 5 -4.01 -13.73 7.20
C ARG A 5 -2.53 -14.10 7.33
N ARG A 6 -1.74 -13.90 6.27
CA ARG A 6 -0.31 -14.28 6.21
C ARG A 6 0.63 -13.08 6.28
N ALA A 7 0.11 -11.88 6.13
CA ALA A 7 0.90 -10.65 6.17
C ALA A 7 0.35 -9.74 7.27
N HIS A 8 1.26 -9.17 8.08
CA HIS A 8 0.90 -8.10 9.02
C HIS A 8 0.38 -6.86 8.28
N ARG A 9 0.97 -6.56 7.11
CA ARG A 9 0.56 -5.44 6.25
C ARG A 9 0.88 -5.77 4.79
N ILE A 10 -0.05 -5.48 3.89
CA ILE A 10 0.07 -5.65 2.44
C ILE A 10 0.27 -4.27 1.82
N VAL A 11 1.48 -4.01 1.33
CA VAL A 11 1.82 -2.79 0.60
C VAL A 11 1.94 -3.13 -0.88
N TRP A 12 1.13 -2.50 -1.72
CA TRP A 12 1.23 -2.65 -3.15
C TRP A 12 2.01 -1.48 -3.76
N LEU A 13 3.15 -1.82 -4.34
CA LEU A 13 4.01 -0.89 -5.06
C LEU A 13 3.64 -0.91 -6.54
N ASN A 14 3.38 0.26 -7.10
CA ASN A 14 2.94 0.37 -8.49
C ASN A 14 3.63 1.54 -9.21
N PRO A 15 4.55 1.28 -10.15
CA PRO A 15 5.24 2.34 -10.89
C PRO A 15 4.31 3.11 -11.84
N LEU A 16 3.12 2.58 -12.16
CA LEU A 16 2.13 3.26 -13.01
C LEU A 16 1.44 4.42 -12.29
N LEU A 17 1.55 4.51 -10.96
CA LEU A 17 1.01 5.62 -10.17
C LEU A 17 1.67 6.98 -10.44
N ARG A 18 2.71 7.02 -11.26
CA ARG A 18 3.30 8.28 -11.76
C ARG A 18 2.43 9.01 -12.78
N PHE A 19 1.45 8.31 -13.35
CA PHE A 19 0.56 8.87 -14.35
C PHE A 19 -0.75 9.27 -13.69
N ASP A 20 -1.14 10.54 -13.82
CA ASP A 20 -2.38 11.08 -13.23
C ASP A 20 -3.63 10.35 -13.74
N GLY A 21 -3.56 9.74 -14.93
CA GLY A 21 -4.64 8.93 -15.52
C GLY A 21 -4.62 7.45 -15.15
N PHE A 22 -3.85 7.03 -14.14
CA PHE A 22 -3.86 5.62 -13.72
C PHE A 22 -5.24 5.23 -13.19
N GLU A 23 -5.85 4.22 -13.83
CA GLU A 23 -7.12 3.65 -13.39
C GLU A 23 -7.02 2.13 -13.22
N PRO A 24 -7.59 1.56 -12.14
CA PRO A 24 -7.62 0.13 -11.90
C PRO A 24 -8.66 -0.60 -12.78
N ARG A 25 -8.41 -0.66 -14.09
CA ARG A 25 -9.33 -1.28 -15.07
C ARG A 25 -9.20 -2.80 -15.20
N ALA A 26 -8.07 -3.37 -14.82
CA ALA A 26 -7.91 -4.82 -14.82
C ALA A 26 -8.70 -5.46 -13.67
N ALA A 27 -9.41 -6.55 -13.93
CA ALA A 27 -10.22 -7.24 -12.92
C ALA A 27 -9.39 -7.70 -11.71
N GLY A 28 -8.18 -8.21 -11.96
CA GLY A 28 -7.26 -8.61 -10.88
C GLY A 28 -6.82 -7.45 -10.00
N VAL A 29 -6.58 -6.28 -10.59
CA VAL A 29 -6.24 -5.06 -9.84
C VAL A 29 -7.41 -4.63 -8.94
N ARG A 30 -8.64 -4.59 -9.49
CA ARG A 30 -9.83 -4.28 -8.68
C ARG A 30 -10.04 -5.26 -7.53
N ALA A 31 -9.79 -6.55 -7.76
CA ALA A 31 -9.91 -7.58 -6.73
C ALA A 31 -8.84 -7.44 -5.64
N LEU A 32 -7.63 -6.98 -6.00
CA LEU A 32 -6.53 -6.77 -5.06
C LEU A 32 -6.74 -5.54 -4.17
N LEU A 33 -7.26 -4.44 -4.73
CA LEU A 33 -7.35 -3.13 -4.06
C LEU A 33 -8.01 -3.13 -2.67
N PRO A 34 -9.12 -3.84 -2.42
CA PRO A 34 -9.73 -3.92 -1.07
C PRO A 34 -8.87 -4.65 -0.03
N ASN A 35 -7.81 -5.33 -0.45
CA ASN A 35 -6.95 -6.15 0.39
C ASN A 35 -5.59 -5.52 0.68
N VAL A 36 -5.27 -4.35 0.11
CA VAL A 36 -4.01 -3.65 0.34
C VAL A 36 -4.17 -2.59 1.43
N ASP A 37 -3.25 -2.53 2.37
CA ASP A 37 -3.25 -1.53 3.44
C ASP A 37 -2.66 -0.21 2.96
N ARG A 38 -1.68 -0.25 2.05
CA ARG A 38 -1.14 0.93 1.37
C ARG A 38 -0.91 0.67 -0.10
N PHE A 39 -1.13 1.72 -0.88
CA PHE A 39 -0.91 1.75 -2.32
C PHE A 39 0.04 2.90 -2.63
N LEU A 40 1.26 2.60 -3.07
CA LEU A 40 2.36 3.56 -3.16
C LEU A 40 3.07 3.52 -4.52
N PRO A 41 3.55 4.66 -5.04
CA PRO A 41 4.38 4.69 -6.23
C PRO A 41 5.78 4.10 -5.96
N VAL A 42 6.44 3.60 -7.01
CA VAL A 42 7.84 3.12 -6.96
C VAL A 42 8.60 3.39 -8.27
N HIS A 43 8.39 4.56 -8.87
CA HIS A 43 8.90 4.86 -10.21
C HIS A 43 10.21 5.67 -10.26
N ASN A 44 10.73 6.11 -9.10
CA ASN A 44 11.98 6.86 -9.01
C ASN A 44 12.58 6.78 -7.58
N LEU A 45 13.78 7.34 -7.40
CA LEU A 45 14.48 7.34 -6.11
C LEU A 45 13.71 8.04 -4.98
N ALA A 46 13.00 9.13 -5.29
CA ALA A 46 12.18 9.83 -4.30
C ALA A 46 11.06 8.92 -3.75
N SER A 47 10.37 8.19 -4.64
CA SER A 47 9.33 7.23 -4.26
C SER A 47 9.88 6.04 -3.44
N LEU A 48 11.12 5.61 -3.68
CA LEU A 48 11.80 4.62 -2.85
C LEU A 48 12.15 5.16 -1.46
N ALA A 49 12.58 6.42 -1.37
CA ALA A 49 12.80 7.08 -0.08
C ALA A 49 11.50 7.19 0.72
N ASP A 50 10.38 7.52 0.05
CA ASP A 50 9.05 7.57 0.66
C ASP A 50 8.54 6.20 1.10
N LEU A 51 8.82 5.15 0.34
CA LEU A 51 8.58 3.77 0.78
C LEU A 51 9.30 3.49 2.11
N GLY A 52 10.58 3.85 2.22
CA GLY A 52 11.34 3.71 3.46
C GLY A 52 10.67 4.40 4.64
N LYS A 53 10.14 5.63 4.45
CA LYS A 53 9.37 6.34 5.47
C LYS A 53 8.05 5.61 5.81
N ALA A 54 7.33 5.15 4.80
CA ALA A 54 6.04 4.46 4.96
C ALA A 54 6.14 3.10 5.67
N LEU A 55 7.30 2.44 5.58
CA LEU A 55 7.61 1.20 6.31
C LEU A 55 8.03 1.47 7.76
N ARG A 56 8.72 2.58 8.04
CA ARG A 56 9.08 2.99 9.40
C ARG A 56 7.89 3.50 10.22
N ALA A 57 6.86 4.02 9.57
CA ALA A 57 5.63 4.44 10.24
C ALA A 57 4.91 3.22 10.84
N THR A 58 5.00 3.08 12.16
CA THR A 58 4.24 2.09 12.93
C THR A 58 2.74 2.35 12.76
N SER A 59 1.96 1.30 12.49
CA SER A 59 0.50 1.40 12.62
C SER A 59 0.18 1.57 14.09
N VAL A 60 -0.33 2.73 14.50
CA VAL A 60 -0.90 2.91 15.84
C VAL A 60 -2.06 1.92 15.95
N ALA A 61 -1.98 0.99 16.89
CA ALA A 61 -3.07 0.07 17.16
C ALA A 61 -4.27 0.89 17.70
N PRO A 62 -5.51 0.61 17.30
CA PRO A 62 -6.68 1.32 17.82
C PRO A 62 -6.77 1.29 19.36
N SER A 63 -6.24 0.23 19.98
CA SER A 63 -6.16 0.07 21.43
C SER A 63 -5.23 1.05 22.15
N SER A 64 -4.32 1.73 21.44
CA SER A 64 -3.46 2.78 22.01
C SER A 64 -4.09 4.18 22.01
N LEU A 65 -5.30 4.34 21.45
CA LEU A 65 -6.08 5.61 21.48
C LEU A 65 -7.11 5.67 22.61
N LEU A 66 -7.17 4.63 23.45
CA LEU A 66 -8.08 4.53 24.59
C LEU A 66 -7.36 4.66 25.95
N ALA A 67 -6.12 5.15 25.95
CA ALA A 67 -5.33 5.42 27.16
C ALA A 67 -5.33 6.91 27.49
#